data_AF-A0A2A5IDT7-F1
#
_entry.id   AF-A0A2A5IDT7-F1
#
_cell.length_a   1.000
_cell.length_b   1.000
_cell.length_c   1.000
_cell.angle_alpha   90.00
_cell.angle_beta   90.00
_cell.angle_gamma   90.00
#
_symmetry.space_group_name_H-M   'P 1'
#
loop_
_entity.id
_entity.type
_entity.pdbx_description
1 polymer ?
#
loop_
_entity_poly.entity_id
_entity_poly.type
_entity_poly.pdbx_seq_one_letter_code
_entity_poly.pdbx_strand_id
1 'polypeptide(L)'
;MVDVTRKPGCMVNLGGKQIDIGLNNGQGRTRGGDSAYAGATYQAHWYVYPLTYLLNIIIDSTCKDTQGFDLAYMTEVDPLWMDDELTFLINPEGTLFANPVAQAVCAADCVSS
;
A
#
# COMPACT_ATOMS: atom_id res chain seq x y z
N MET A 1 -2.02 8.63 -6.58
CA MET A 1 -1.30 7.66 -7.44
C MET A 1 -0.60 6.67 -6.53
N VAL A 2 -0.52 5.39 -6.89
CA VAL A 2 0.15 4.36 -6.07
C VAL A 2 1.32 3.80 -6.85
N ASP A 3 2.48 3.63 -6.22
CA ASP A 3 3.53 2.75 -6.72
C ASP A 3 3.71 1.54 -5.82
N VAL A 4 4.25 0.47 -6.40
CA VAL A 4 4.55 -0.77 -5.68
C VAL A 4 5.99 -1.17 -5.98
N THR A 5 6.80 -1.37 -4.94
CA THR A 5 8.21 -1.75 -5.01
C THR A 5 8.48 -2.97 -4.13
N ARG A 6 9.51 -3.76 -4.47
CA ARG A 6 10.02 -4.85 -3.60
C ARG A 6 11.18 -4.39 -2.72
N LYS A 7 11.75 -3.23 -3.03
CA LYS A 7 12.87 -2.65 -2.32
C LYS A 7 12.34 -1.50 -1.46
N PRO A 8 12.44 -1.60 -0.12
CA PRO A 8 11.95 -0.56 0.77
C PRO A 8 12.64 0.75 0.45
N GLY A 9 11.84 1.82 0.35
CA GLY A 9 12.29 3.17 0.07
C GLY A 9 12.70 3.44 -1.38
N CYS A 10 12.42 2.52 -2.32
CA CYS A 10 12.62 2.77 -3.75
C CYS A 10 11.34 3.30 -4.40
N MET A 11 11.29 4.59 -4.69
CA MET A 11 10.14 5.27 -5.29
C MET A 11 10.16 5.13 -6.81
N VAL A 12 9.39 4.20 -7.36
CA VAL A 12 9.45 3.91 -8.80
C VAL A 12 8.74 4.98 -9.63
N ASN A 13 7.68 5.60 -9.10
CA ASN A 13 7.03 6.74 -9.76
C ASN A 13 7.87 8.02 -9.76
N LEU A 14 8.90 8.09 -8.90
CA LEU A 14 9.84 9.22 -8.82
C LEU A 14 11.18 8.94 -9.53
N GLY A 15 11.15 8.04 -10.52
CA GLY A 15 12.32 7.67 -11.31
C GLY A 15 13.27 6.68 -10.61
N GLY A 16 12.78 5.93 -9.62
CA GLY A 16 13.59 4.97 -8.87
C GLY A 16 14.50 5.60 -7.82
N LYS A 17 14.19 6.83 -7.36
CA LYS A 17 14.93 7.46 -6.26
C LYS A 17 14.78 6.62 -5.00
N GLN A 18 15.92 6.34 -4.36
CA GLN A 18 15.95 5.60 -3.11
C GLN A 18 16.07 6.57 -1.94
N ILE A 19 15.13 6.51 -1.02
CA ILE A 19 15.20 7.18 0.28
C ILE A 19 15.64 6.13 1.29
N ASP A 20 16.68 6.43 2.06
CA ASP A 20 17.07 5.60 3.18
C ASP A 20 16.17 5.94 4.37
N ILE A 21 15.24 5.04 4.69
CA ILE A 21 14.24 5.22 5.76
C ILE A 21 14.79 4.68 7.09
N GLY A 22 16.01 4.13 7.13
CA GLY A 22 16.61 3.55 8.35
C GLY A 22 15.88 2.32 8.90
N LEU A 23 14.78 1.90 8.26
CA LEU A 23 13.95 0.77 8.61
C LEU A 23 14.36 -0.44 7.76
N ASN A 24 14.87 -1.48 8.40
CA ASN A 24 15.20 -2.76 7.76
C ASN A 24 13.94 -3.63 7.60
N ASN A 25 12.87 -3.06 7.05
CA ASN A 25 11.62 -3.77 6.82
C ASN A 25 11.75 -4.62 5.54
N GLY A 26 12.44 -5.74 5.73
CA GLY A 26 12.50 -6.92 4.85
C GLY A 26 12.46 -6.64 3.35
N GLN A 27 13.63 -6.47 2.73
CA GLN A 27 13.74 -6.62 1.27
C GLN A 27 13.23 -8.01 0.88
N GLY A 28 12.26 -8.05 -0.03
CA GLY A 28 11.69 -9.29 -0.54
C GLY A 28 12.79 -10.15 -1.13
N ARG A 29 13.09 -11.28 -0.48
CA ARG A 29 14.15 -12.18 -0.94
C ARG A 29 13.68 -12.90 -2.20
N THR A 30 14.33 -12.62 -3.32
CA THR A 30 14.14 -13.42 -4.54
C THR A 30 14.85 -14.77 -4.36
N ARG A 31 14.06 -15.80 -4.04
CA ARG A 31 14.29 -17.25 -4.26
C ARG A 31 15.74 -17.73 -4.09
N GLY A 32 16.07 -18.17 -2.88
CA GLY A 32 17.33 -18.86 -2.58
C GLY A 32 17.54 -19.30 -1.13
N GLY A 33 16.48 -19.41 -0.31
CA GLY A 33 16.62 -19.83 1.08
C GLY A 33 15.39 -20.58 1.56
N ASP A 34 15.60 -21.80 2.04
CA ASP A 34 14.64 -22.71 2.69
C ASP A 34 13.89 -22.02 3.83
N SER A 35 12.86 -21.27 3.49
CA SER A 35 11.93 -20.72 4.46
C SER A 35 10.57 -20.72 3.81
N ALA A 36 9.64 -21.49 4.39
CA ALA A 36 8.24 -21.61 3.96
C ALA A 36 7.47 -20.27 3.93
N TYR A 37 8.13 -19.17 4.31
CA TYR A 37 7.65 -17.80 4.36
C TYR A 37 8.41 -16.85 3.42
N ALA A 38 9.06 -17.37 2.37
CA ALA A 38 9.65 -16.54 1.31
C ALA A 38 8.56 -15.88 0.43
N GLY A 39 7.65 -15.13 1.06
CA GLY A 39 6.70 -14.25 0.40
C GLY A 39 7.46 -13.10 -0.25
N ALA A 40 7.08 -12.76 -1.48
CA ALA A 40 7.54 -11.52 -2.09
C ALA A 40 6.95 -10.37 -1.26
N THR A 41 7.77 -9.72 -0.45
CA THR A 41 7.35 -8.52 0.29
C THR A 41 7.24 -7.39 -0.73
N TYR A 42 6.05 -6.80 -0.79
CA TYR A 42 5.77 -5.64 -1.62
C TYR A 42 5.47 -4.48 -0.70
N GLN A 43 5.97 -3.32 -1.08
CA GLN A 43 5.75 -2.06 -0.40
C GLN A 43 5.03 -1.14 -1.37
N ALA A 44 4.01 -0.44 -0.88
CA ALA A 44 3.26 0.52 -1.65
C ALA A 44 3.50 1.93 -1.13
N HIS A 45 3.73 2.88 -2.02
CA HIS A 45 3.67 4.29 -1.66
C HIS A 45 2.51 5.01 -2.35
N TRP A 46 1.83 5.82 -1.56
CA TRP A 46 0.68 6.60 -1.98
C TRP A 46 1.10 8.05 -2.14
N TYR A 47 0.98 8.54 -3.37
CA TYR A 47 1.26 9.92 -3.72
C TYR A 47 -0.04 10.69 -3.83
N VAL A 48 -0.09 11.83 -3.14
CA VAL A 48 -1.07 12.89 -3.40
C VAL A 48 -0.53 13.68 -4.58
N TYR A 49 -1.22 13.55 -5.71
CA TYR A 49 -0.87 14.26 -6.93
C TYR A 49 -2.02 15.20 -7.32
N PRO A 50 -1.88 16.52 -7.15
CA PRO A 50 -2.87 17.48 -7.59
C PRO A 50 -2.80 17.59 -9.11
N LEU A 51 -3.54 16.71 -9.79
CA LEU A 51 -3.64 16.68 -11.25
C LEU A 51 -4.14 18.01 -11.82
N THR A 52 -4.96 18.73 -11.06
CA THR A 52 -5.54 20.04 -11.41
C THR A 52 -4.46 21.12 -11.54
N TYR A 53 -3.44 21.08 -10.68
CA TYR A 53 -2.26 21.95 -10.76
C TYR A 53 -1.36 21.58 -11.94
N LEU A 54 -1.03 20.29 -12.12
CA LEU A 54 -0.16 19.85 -13.21
C LEU A 54 -0.75 20.15 -14.59
N LEU A 55 -2.03 19.84 -14.78
CA LEU A 55 -2.70 19.95 -16.07
C LEU A 55 -3.19 21.38 -16.37
N ASN A 56 -2.98 22.33 -15.46
CA ASN A 56 -3.47 23.72 -15.57
C ASN A 56 -4.94 23.79 -16.02
N ILE A 57 -5.77 22.87 -15.54
CA ILE A 57 -7.21 22.89 -15.87
C ILE A 57 -7.78 24.18 -15.29
N ILE A 58 -8.55 24.91 -16.10
CA ILE A 58 -9.16 26.20 -15.75
C ILE A 58 -10.34 25.96 -14.80
N ILE A 59 -10.04 25.47 -13.60
CA ILE A 59 -10.88 25.64 -12.44
C ILE A 59 -10.45 26.98 -11.84
N ASP A 60 -11.43 27.77 -11.40
CA ASP A 60 -11.24 29.12 -10.90
C ASP A 60 -10.02 29.22 -9.96
N SER A 61 -9.33 30.35 -9.99
CA SER A 61 -8.12 30.63 -9.21
C SER A 61 -8.26 30.34 -7.71
N THR A 62 -9.49 30.31 -7.19
CA THR A 62 -9.86 30.03 -5.80
C THR A 62 -10.03 28.54 -5.48
N CYS A 63 -10.18 27.66 -6.48
CA CYS A 63 -10.31 26.20 -6.34
C CYS A 63 -9.08 25.46 -6.90
N LYS A 64 -8.04 26.20 -7.28
CA LYS A 64 -6.74 25.59 -7.58
C LYS A 64 -6.20 24.99 -6.30
N ASP A 65 -6.05 23.67 -6.34
CA ASP A 65 -5.35 22.94 -5.30
C ASP A 65 -3.88 23.37 -5.34
N THR A 66 -3.47 24.23 -4.40
CA THR A 66 -2.09 24.73 -4.30
C THR A 66 -1.19 23.71 -3.60
N GLN A 67 -1.75 22.58 -3.18
CA GLN A 67 -0.99 21.53 -2.52
C GLN A 67 0.09 21.02 -3.49
N GLY A 68 1.29 20.82 -2.97
CA GLY A 68 2.39 20.26 -3.75
C GLY A 68 2.20 18.76 -3.97
N PHE A 69 3.12 18.17 -4.73
CA PHE A 69 3.33 16.73 -4.68
C PHE A 69 3.72 16.34 -3.26
N ASP A 70 2.96 15.41 -2.65
CA ASP A 70 3.23 14.91 -1.31
C ASP A 70 3.12 13.38 -1.25
N LEU A 71 3.88 12.80 -0.31
CA LEU A 71 3.91 11.38 -0.03
C LEU A 71 2.96 11.10 1.14
N ALA A 72 1.72 10.76 0.81
CA ALA A 72 0.66 10.55 1.79
C ALA A 72 0.90 9.33 2.68
N TYR A 73 1.41 8.24 2.10
CA TYR A 73 1.57 6.99 2.83
C TYR A 73 2.70 6.14 2.26
N MET A 74 3.45 5.48 3.15
CA MET A 74 4.47 4.50 2.82
C MET A 74 4.25 3.27 3.70
N THR A 75 4.05 2.12 3.08
CA THR A 75 3.86 0.87 3.83
C THR A 75 5.14 0.41 4.53
N GLU A 76 6.32 0.93 4.15
CA GLU A 76 7.57 0.63 4.84
C GLU A 76 7.66 1.18 6.26
N VAL A 77 6.93 2.25 6.58
CA VAL A 77 6.97 2.87 7.91
C VAL A 77 5.91 2.28 8.82
N ASP A 78 4.89 1.65 8.23
CA ASP A 78 3.79 1.06 8.96
C ASP A 78 4.13 -0.37 9.43
N PRO A 79 4.27 -0.59 10.75
CA PRO A 79 4.53 -1.92 11.29
C PRO A 79 3.35 -2.89 11.08
N LEU A 80 2.14 -2.39 10.84
CA LEU A 80 0.95 -3.21 10.59
C LEU A 80 1.03 -3.89 9.22
N TRP A 81 1.70 -3.29 8.24
CA TRP A 81 1.71 -3.77 6.86
C TRP A 81 2.29 -5.19 6.70
N MET A 82 3.25 -5.55 7.55
CA MET A 82 3.94 -6.83 7.51
C MET A 82 3.52 -7.78 8.63
N ASP A 83 2.65 -7.33 9.55
CA ASP A 83 2.25 -8.05 10.75
C ASP A 83 0.72 -8.16 10.84
N ASP A 84 0.24 -9.37 10.61
CA ASP A 84 -1.16 -9.74 10.63
C ASP A 84 -1.75 -9.77 12.06
N GLU A 85 -0.96 -10.07 13.09
CA GLU A 85 -1.40 -10.02 14.49
C GLU A 85 -1.64 -8.57 14.93
N LEU A 86 -0.74 -7.68 14.55
CA LEU A 86 -0.84 -6.26 14.87
C LEU A 86 -2.00 -5.60 14.10
N THR A 87 -2.19 -5.98 12.83
CA THR A 87 -3.34 -5.56 12.03
C THR A 87 -4.66 -6.06 12.62
N PHE A 88 -4.69 -7.29 13.14
CA PHE A 88 -5.86 -7.88 13.79
C PHE A 88 -6.22 -7.15 15.08
N LEU A 89 -5.23 -6.71 15.86
CA LEU A 89 -5.46 -5.94 17.09
C LEU A 89 -6.19 -4.62 16.80
N ILE A 90 -5.85 -3.95 15.71
CA ILE A 90 -6.45 -2.66 15.33
C ILE A 90 -7.78 -2.84 14.60
N ASN A 91 -7.95 -3.93 13.85
CA ASN A 91 -9.15 -4.20 13.05
C ASN A 91 -9.89 -5.46 13.55
N PRO A 92 -10.47 -5.45 14.76
CA PRO A 92 -11.18 -6.62 15.29
C PRO A 92 -12.43 -6.96 14.49
N GLU A 93 -12.96 -6.01 13.71
CA GLU A 93 -14.10 -6.21 12.79
C GLU A 93 -13.84 -7.27 11.71
N GLY A 94 -12.58 -7.52 11.36
CA GLY A 94 -12.22 -8.59 10.43
C GLY A 94 -12.69 -9.97 10.90
N THR A 95 -12.80 -10.19 12.21
CA THR A 95 -13.31 -11.46 12.77
C THR A 95 -14.75 -11.77 12.36
N LEU A 96 -15.59 -10.74 12.20
CA LEU A 96 -17.00 -10.90 11.85
C LEU A 96 -17.14 -11.52 10.45
N PHE A 97 -16.24 -11.13 9.54
CA PHE A 97 -16.26 -11.55 8.14
C PHE A 97 -15.29 -12.71 7.84
N ALA A 98 -14.34 -12.98 8.74
CA ALA A 98 -13.41 -14.12 8.63
C ALA A 98 -14.04 -15.46 9.05
N ASN A 99 -15.32 -15.49 9.45
CA ASN A 99 -16.00 -16.74 9.77
C ASN A 99 -16.23 -17.57 8.48
N PRO A 100 -15.98 -18.90 8.49
CA PRO A 100 -16.22 -19.78 7.35
C PRO A 100 -17.64 -19.72 6.79
N VAL A 101 -18.65 -19.43 7.62
CA VAL A 101 -20.03 -19.22 7.17
C VAL A 101 -20.14 -17.96 6.31
N ALA A 102 -19.52 -16.86 6.73
CA ALA A 102 -19.51 -15.61 5.96
C ALA A 102 -18.74 -15.78 4.64
N GLN A 103 -17.60 -16.47 4.67
CA GLN A 103 -16.83 -16.77 3.46
C GLN A 103 -17.61 -17.66 2.47
N ALA A 104 -18.36 -18.65 2.96
CA ALA A 104 -19.19 -19.50 2.11
C ALA A 104 -20.32 -18.70 1.42
N VAL A 105 -20.94 -17.75 2.14
CA VAL A 105 -21.96 -16.86 1.56
C VAL A 105 -21.36 -15.94 0.50
N CYS A 106 -20.20 -15.32 0.75
CA CYS A 106 -19.51 -14.50 -0.25
C CYS A 106 -19.12 -15.31 -1.49
N ALA A 107 -18.63 -16.54 -1.32
CA ALA A 107 -18.30 -17.42 -2.44
C ALA A 107 -19.53 -17.80 -3.27
N ALA A 108 -20.68 -18.02 -2.61
CA ALA A 108 -21.94 -18.29 -3.30
C ALA A 108 -22.43 -17.07 -4.10
N ASP A 109 -22.29 -15.86 -3.55
CA ASP A 109 -22.67 -14.60 -4.22
C ASP A 109 -21.79 -14.31 -5.45
N CYS A 110 -20.48 -14.57 -5.36
CA CYS A 110 -19.57 -14.46 -6.49
C CYS A 110 -19.93 -15.39 -7.66
N VAL A 111 -20.45 -16.58 -7.40
CA VAL A 111 -20.88 -17.53 -8.45
C VAL A 111 -22.26 -17.16 -9.02
N SER A 112 -23.07 -16.43 -8.26
CA SER A 112 -24.39 -15.96 -8.67
C SER A 112 -24.37 -14.65 -9.49
N SER A 113 -23.23 -13.97 -9.57
CA SER A 113 -23.05 -12.66 -10.21
C SER A 113 -22.55 -12.72 -11.66
#